data_AF-A0A1S4ES11-F1
#
_entry.id   AF-A0A1S4ES11-F1
#
_cell.length_a   1.000
_cell.length_b   1.000
_cell.length_c   1.000
_cell.angle_alpha   90.00
_cell.angle_beta   90.00
_cell.angle_gamma   90.00
#
_symmetry.space_group_name_H-M   'P 1'
#
loop_
_entity.id
_entity.type
_entity.pdbx_description
1 polymer ?
#
loop_
_entity_poly.entity_id
_entity_poly.type
_entity_poly.pdbx_seq_one_letter_code
_entity_poly.pdbx_strand_id
1 'polypeptide(L)' 'LVGLSQGTAEEYYILAAQQLDGYGQETFLVKDEHGLETILGVTLKGIIVSGTNSSKFYKWAEIANVLNHKK' A
#
# COMPACT_ATOMS: atom_id res chain seq x y z
N LEU A 1 -23.46 13.94 -11.68
CA LEU A 1 -23.02 15.35 -11.75
C LEU A 1 -23.21 15.81 -13.20
N VAL A 2 -24.36 16.42 -13.52
CA VAL A 2 -24.61 16.97 -14.86
C VAL A 2 -24.06 18.39 -14.88
N GLY A 3 -23.20 18.72 -15.85
CA GLY A 3 -22.64 20.06 -16.03
C GLY A 3 -21.21 20.28 -15.51
N LEU A 4 -20.50 19.25 -15.03
CA LEU A 4 -19.07 19.36 -14.76
C LEU A 4 -18.26 19.26 -16.05
N SER A 5 -17.20 20.05 -16.15
CA SER A 5 -16.18 19.85 -17.18
C SER A 5 -15.46 18.52 -16.95
N GLN A 6 -14.96 17.90 -18.02
CA GLN A 6 -14.24 16.63 -17.92
C GLN A 6 -13.05 16.72 -16.94
N GLY A 7 -12.22 17.76 -17.06
CA GLY A 7 -11.05 17.91 -16.18
C GLY A 7 -11.42 18.05 -14.71
N THR A 8 -12.50 18.77 -14.40
CA THR A 8 -13.00 18.88 -13.02
C THR A 8 -13.54 17.55 -12.51
N ALA A 9 -14.22 16.77 -13.36
CA ALA A 9 -14.71 15.45 -12.98
C ALA A 9 -13.57 14.46 -12.71
N GLU A 10 -12.50 14.48 -13.51
CA GLU A 10 -11.30 13.66 -13.32
C GLU A 10 -10.56 14.04 -12.03
N GLU A 11 -10.40 15.33 -11.76
CA GLU A 11 -9.80 15.81 -10.51
C GLU A 11 -10.58 15.33 -9.28
N TYR A 12 -11.91 15.47 -9.29
CA TYR A 12 -12.76 14.99 -8.19
C TYR A 12 -12.68 13.48 -8.00
N TYR A 13 -12.55 12.72 -9.08
CA TYR A 13 -12.35 11.28 -8.99
C TYR A 13 -11.04 10.95 -8.28
N ILE A 14 -9.93 11.58 -8.67
CA ILE A 14 -8.61 11.36 -8.03
C ILE A 14 -8.67 11.77 -6.56
N LEU A 15 -9.28 12.92 -6.25
CA LEU A 15 -9.40 13.44 -4.88
C LEU A 15 -10.23 12.54 -3.97
N ALA A 16 -11.24 11.85 -4.51
CA ALA A 16 -12.02 10.87 -3.78
C ALA A 16 -11.25 9.55 -3.62
N ALA A 17 -10.63 9.07 -4.70
CA ALA A 17 -9.89 7.80 -4.69
C ALA A 17 -8.71 7.81 -3.70
N GLN A 18 -8.00 8.94 -3.57
CA GLN A 18 -6.88 9.07 -2.62
C GLN A 18 -7.28 8.94 -1.14
N GLN A 19 -8.56 9.04 -0.80
CA GLN A 19 -9.07 8.86 0.56
C GLN A 19 -9.41 7.40 0.88
N LEU A 20 -9.34 6.50 -0.12
CA LEU A 20 -9.63 5.09 0.07
C LEU A 20 -8.45 4.37 0.73
N ASP A 21 -8.78 3.44 1.62
CA ASP A 21 -7.79 2.54 2.21
C ASP A 21 -7.08 1.74 1.11
N GLY A 22 -5.75 1.69 1.18
CA GLY A 22 -4.92 1.03 0.17
C GLY A 22 -4.73 1.81 -1.13
N TYR A 23 -5.18 3.07 -1.24
CA TYR A 23 -4.86 3.90 -2.39
C TYR A 23 -3.34 4.04 -2.56
N GLY A 24 -2.85 3.71 -3.77
CA GLY A 24 -1.42 3.73 -4.06
C GLY A 24 -0.61 2.64 -3.34
N GLN A 25 -1.27 1.60 -2.82
CA GLN A 25 -0.64 0.43 -2.22
C GLN A 25 -0.61 -0.73 -3.23
N GLU A 26 0.57 -1.27 -3.47
CA GLU A 26 0.75 -2.56 -4.16
C GLU A 26 0.88 -3.66 -3.11
N THR A 27 0.15 -4.77 -3.27
CA THR A 27 0.12 -5.85 -2.27
C THR A 27 0.60 -7.18 -2.82
N PHE A 28 1.33 -7.92 -1.97
CA PHE A 28 1.87 -9.23 -2.25
C PHE A 28 1.49 -10.18 -1.12
N LEU A 29 0.97 -11.36 -1.49
CA LEU A 29 0.78 -12.44 -0.54
C LEU A 29 2.13 -13.10 -0.28
N VAL A 30 2.54 -13.10 0.99
CA VAL A 30 3.80 -13.70 1.43
C VAL A 30 3.54 -14.59 2.65
N LYS A 31 4.59 -15.30 3.09
CA LYS A 31 4.54 -16.09 4.33
C LYS A 31 5.53 -15.51 5.33
N ASP A 32 5.13 -15.47 6.59
CA ASP A 32 6.04 -15.14 7.68
C ASP A 32 7.01 -16.30 7.99
N GLU A 33 7.86 -16.10 9.01
CA GLU A 33 8.84 -17.09 9.46
C GLU A 33 8.20 -18.39 10.01
N HIS A 34 6.92 -18.36 10.37
CA HIS A 34 6.14 -19.51 10.83
C HIS A 34 5.32 -20.16 9.69
N GLY A 35 5.40 -19.63 8.47
CA GLY A 35 4.67 -20.12 7.31
C GLY A 35 3.22 -19.64 7.22
N LEU A 36 2.81 -18.69 8.06
CA LEU A 36 1.47 -18.10 8.04
C LEU A 36 1.35 -17.08 6.92
N GLU A 37 0.19 -17.05 6.27
CA GLU A 37 -0.09 -16.07 5.21
C GLU A 37 -0.17 -14.65 5.80
N THR A 38 0.54 -13.74 5.14
CA THR A 38 0.62 -12.33 5.52
C THR A 38 0.68 -11.48 4.26
N ILE A 39 0.35 -10.20 4.38
CA ILE A 39 0.36 -9.25 3.27
C ILE A 39 1.56 -8.33 3.40
N LEU A 40 2.38 -8.26 2.35
CA LEU A 40 3.38 -7.23 2.15
C LEU A 40 2.78 -6.14 1.25
N GLY A 41 2.59 -4.95 1.79
CA GLY A 41 2.15 -3.76 1.07
C GLY A 41 3.33 -2.83 0.78
N VAL A 42 3.41 -2.26 -0.41
CA VAL A 42 4.38 -1.22 -0.78
C VAL A 42 3.61 0.04 -1.16
N THR A 43 4.01 1.18 -0.61
CA THR A 43 3.37 2.49 -0.83
C THR A 43 4.41 3.55 -1.12
N LEU A 44 3.97 4.74 -1.54
CA LEU A 44 4.86 5.90 -1.67
C LEU A 44 5.61 6.25 -0.37
N LYS A 45 5.02 5.98 0.81
CA LYS A 45 5.58 6.41 2.11
C LYS A 45 6.43 5.34 2.79
N GLY A 46 6.27 4.07 2.42
CA GLY A 46 6.93 2.96 3.09
C GLY A 46 6.34 1.60 2.75
N ILE A 47 6.73 0.61 3.56
CA ILE A 47 6.30 -0.78 3.48
C ILE A 47 5.34 -1.10 4.63
N ILE A 48 4.27 -1.82 4.34
CA ILE A 48 3.31 -2.36 5.30
C ILE A 48 3.52 -3.87 5.37
N VAL A 49 3.59 -4.44 6.56
CA VAL A 49 3.54 -5.88 6.79
C VAL A 49 2.33 -6.17 7.67
N SER A 50 1.30 -6.80 7.10
CA SER A 50 0.02 -7.04 7.77
C SER A 50 -0.27 -8.53 7.88
N GLY A 51 -0.16 -9.06 9.09
CA GLY A 51 -0.60 -10.42 9.43
C GLY A 51 -2.02 -10.44 10.00
N THR A 52 -2.45 -11.60 10.47
CA THR A 52 -3.79 -11.84 11.03
C THR A 52 -4.13 -10.95 12.24
N ASN A 53 -3.15 -10.65 13.09
CA ASN A 53 -3.38 -9.94 14.35
C ASN A 53 -2.64 -8.60 14.49
N SER A 54 -1.77 -8.26 13.53
CA SER A 54 -0.97 -7.03 13.63
C SER A 54 -0.55 -6.54 12.26
N SER A 55 -0.53 -5.21 12.12
CA SER A 55 0.05 -4.52 10.97
C SER A 55 1.18 -3.62 11.45
N LYS A 56 2.31 -3.66 10.75
CA LYS A 56 3.46 -2.79 10.98
C LYS A 56 3.72 -1.96 9.74
N PHE A 57 4.03 -0.69 9.95
CA PHE A 57 4.40 0.24 8.90
C PHE A 57 5.84 0.71 9.09
N TYR A 58 6.65 0.56 8.06
CA TYR A 58 8.05 0.95 8.02
C TYR A 58 8.21 2.08 7.01
N LYS A 59 8.53 3.29 7.47
CA LYS A 59 8.77 4.42 6.57
C LYS A 59 10.06 4.23 5.81
N TRP A 60 10.14 4.74 4.58
CA TRP A 60 11.38 4.68 3.80
C TRP A 60 12.59 5.26 4.54
N ALA A 61 12.40 6.36 5.28
CA ALA A 61 13.46 6.99 6.08
C ALA A 61 14.00 6.12 7.22
N GLU A 62 13.26 5.09 7.64
CA GLU A 62 13.62 4.16 8.72
C GLU A 62 14.21 2.85 8.18
N ILE A 63 14.15 2.62 6.86
CA ILE A 63 14.65 1.43 6.20
C ILE A 63 16.05 1.70 5.67
N ALA A 64 17.07 1.14 6.33
CA ALA A 64 18.46 1.29 5.90
C ALA A 64 18.80 0.43 4.67
N ASN A 65 18.24 -0.78 4.58
CA ASN A 65 18.51 -1.70 3.48
C ASN A 65 17.37 -2.71 3.32
N VAL A 66 17.17 -3.22 2.10
CA VAL A 66 16.22 -4.28 1.76
C VAL A 66 16.98 -5.37 1.02
N LEU A 67 16.95 -6.59 1.56
CA LEU A 67 17.67 -7.73 1.00
C LEU A 67 16.68 -8.83 0.62
N ASN A 68 16.83 -9.36 -0.60
CA ASN A 68 16.10 -10.54 -1.04
C ASN A 68 17.07 -11.71 -1.18
N HIS A 69 16.86 -12.76 -0.39
CA HIS A 69 17.55 -14.03 -0.56
C HIS A 69 16.66 -14.94 -1.42
N LYS A 70 16.93 -14.98 -2.73
CA LYS A 70 16.33 -16.00 -3.59
C LYS A 70 16.85 -17.38 -3.14
N LYS A 71 15.96 -18.23 -2.67
CA LYS A 71 16.19 -19.67 -2.61
C LYS A 71 15.77 -20.31 -3.92
#